data_AF-A0A5J9UPD7-F1
#
_entry.id   AF-A0A5J9UPD7-F1
#
_cell.length_a   1.000
_cell.length_b   1.000
_cell.length_c   1.000
_cell.angle_alpha   90.00
_cell.angle_beta   90.00
_cell.angle_gamma   90.00
#
_symmetry.space_group_name_H-M   'P 1'
#
loop_
_entity.id
_entity.type
_entity.pdbx_description
1 polymer ?
#
loop_
_entity_poly.entity_id
_entity_poly.type
_entity_poly.pdbx_seq_one_letter_code
_entity_poly.pdbx_strand_id
1 'polypeptide(L)' 'MVLIDERIEMADTFDHYAAVTDAPDRDRRVFRNKMERVIMEMLDFYKIEEGFEDLARQVARTACHKLVKDMLYEART' A
#
# COMPACT_ATOMS: atom_id res chain seq x y z
N MET A 1 -7.85 -5.56 9.47
CA MET A 1 -7.50 -6.98 9.56
C MET A 1 -7.26 -7.53 8.15
N VAL A 2 -6.37 -8.50 8.01
CA VAL A 2 -6.05 -9.19 6.75
C VAL A 2 -6.08 -10.70 6.94
N LEU A 3 -6.39 -11.44 5.88
CA LEU A 3 -6.36 -12.91 5.87
C LEU A 3 -5.00 -13.34 5.30
N ILE A 4 -4.19 -14.03 6.10
CA ILE A 4 -2.90 -14.60 5.72
C ILE A 4 -2.89 -16.04 6.21
N ASP A 5 -2.59 -17.00 5.34
CA ASP A 5 -2.54 -18.43 5.68
C ASP A 5 -3.73 -18.92 6.53
N GLU A 6 -4.95 -18.55 6.10
CA GLU A 6 -6.22 -18.88 6.76
C GLU A 6 -6.43 -18.26 8.16
N ARG A 7 -5.55 -17.35 8.58
CA ARG A 7 -5.66 -16.60 9.85
C ARG A 7 -6.03 -15.16 9.60
N ILE A 8 -6.90 -14.63 10.44
CA ILE A 8 -7.26 -13.22 10.44
C ILE A 8 -6.34 -12.49 11.41
N GLU A 9 -5.47 -11.65 10.88
CA GLU A 9 -4.48 -10.90 11.65
C GLU A 9 -4.73 -9.39 11.55
N MET A 10 -4.25 -8.64 12.55
CA MET A 10 -4.23 -7.18 12.44
C MET A 10 -3.17 -6.79 11.41
N ALA A 11 -3.56 -5.92 10.47
CA ALA A 11 -2.66 -5.47 9.41
C ALA A 11 -1.78 -4.32 9.94
N ASP A 12 -0.86 -4.67 10.83
CA ASP A 12 -0.03 -3.72 11.58
C ASP A 12 1.35 -3.46 10.95
N THR A 13 1.72 -4.23 9.92
CA THR A 13 2.99 -4.10 9.22
C THR A 13 2.79 -4.02 7.71
N PHE A 14 3.82 -3.54 7.03
CA PHE A 14 3.84 -3.50 5.57
C PHE A 14 3.79 -4.90 4.95
N ASP A 15 4.42 -5.88 5.60
CA ASP A 15 4.46 -7.27 5.15
C ASP A 15 3.08 -7.92 5.17
N HIS A 16 2.23 -7.55 6.14
CA HIS A 16 0.83 -8.00 6.17
C HIS A 16 0.04 -7.57 4.94
N TYR A 17 0.29 -6.37 4.39
CA TYR A 17 -0.35 -5.93 3.14
C TYR A 17 0.29 -6.56 1.90
N ALA A 18 1.60 -6.86 1.94
CA ALA A 18 2.30 -7.50 0.84
C ALA A 18 1.92 -8.99 0.68
N ALA A 19 1.54 -9.66 1.77
CA ALA A 19 1.12 -11.06 1.79
C ALA A 19 -0.30 -11.30 1.22
N VAL A 20 -1.10 -10.24 1.07
CA VAL A 20 -2.51 -10.36 0.66
C VAL A 20 -2.65 -10.03 -0.82
N THR A 21 -3.13 -10.99 -1.59
CA THR A 21 -3.49 -10.78 -3.00
C THR A 21 -4.49 -9.63 -3.14
N ASP A 22 -4.30 -8.82 -4.18
CA ASP A 22 -5.18 -7.71 -4.43
C ASP A 22 -6.54 -8.16 -5.01
N ALA A 23 -7.54 -7.29 -4.89
CA ALA A 23 -8.82 -7.42 -5.57
C ALA A 23 -8.98 -6.25 -6.56
N PRO A 24 -9.72 -6.43 -7.67
CA PRO A 24 -9.89 -5.39 -8.68
C PRO A 24 -10.33 -4.06 -8.07
N ASP A 25 -9.64 -2.98 -8.41
CA ASP A 25 -10.00 -1.62 -7.99
C ASP A 25 -11.20 -1.06 -8.81
N ARG A 26 -11.58 0.20 -8.55
CA ARG A 26 -12.68 0.88 -9.28
C ARG A 26 -12.45 0.96 -10.79
N ASP A 27 -11.19 0.98 -11.21
CA ASP A 27 -10.76 1.05 -12.60
C ASP A 27 -10.43 -0.35 -13.17
N ARG A 28 -10.77 -1.41 -12.42
CA ARG A 28 -10.50 -2.82 -12.73
C ARG A 28 -9.01 -3.16 -12.87
N ARG A 29 -8.13 -2.35 -12.30
CA ARG A 29 -6.71 -2.70 -12.17
C ARG A 29 -6.57 -3.78 -11.11
N VAL A 30 -5.71 -4.74 -11.39
CA VAL A 30 -5.37 -5.82 -10.46
C VAL A 30 -3.88 -5.72 -10.21
N PHE A 31 -3.51 -5.42 -8.97
CA PHE A 31 -2.12 -5.39 -8.56
C PHE A 31 -1.71 -6.76 -8.00
N ARG A 32 -0.41 -6.99 -7.80
CA ARG A 32 0.06 -8.28 -7.25
C ARG A 32 -0.47 -8.51 -5.84
N ASN A 33 -0.47 -7.45 -5.03
CA ASN A 33 -0.90 -7.46 -3.65
C ASN A 33 -1.44 -6.08 -3.24
N LYS A 34 -2.07 -6.02 -2.06
CA LYS A 34 -2.63 -4.77 -1.52
C LYS A 34 -1.58 -3.67 -1.35
N MET A 35 -0.32 -4.03 -1.10
CA MET A 35 0.78 -3.07 -0.94
C MET A 35 1.11 -2.35 -2.25
N GLU A 36 1.23 -3.08 -3.36
CA GLU A 36 1.43 -2.47 -4.69
C GLU A 36 0.27 -1.55 -5.06
N ARG A 37 -0.98 -1.94 -4.76
CA ARG A 37 -2.14 -1.09 -5.00
C ARG A 37 -2.03 0.25 -4.27
N VAL A 38 -1.74 0.24 -2.97
CA VAL A 38 -1.63 1.47 -2.16
C VAL A 38 -0.54 2.40 -2.72
N ILE A 39 0.60 1.85 -3.14
CA ILE A 39 1.68 2.65 -3.73
C ILE A 39 1.23 3.28 -5.05
N MET A 40 0.56 2.50 -5.90
CA MET A 40 0.11 2.98 -7.21
C MET A 40 -1.01 4.00 -7.09
N GLU A 41 -1.99 3.78 -6.20
CA GLU A 41 -3.02 4.77 -5.88
C GLU A 41 -2.41 6.07 -5.35
N MET A 42 -1.37 5.98 -4.50
CA MET A 42 -0.65 7.17 -4.02
C MET A 42 0.03 7.92 -5.17
N LEU A 43 0.59 7.21 -6.14
CA LEU A 43 1.21 7.82 -7.32
C LEU A 43 0.17 8.44 -8.26
N ASP A 44 -1.02 7.85 -8.41
CA ASP A 44 -2.10 8.38 -9.26
C ASP A 44 -2.58 9.77 -8.80
N PHE A 45 -2.42 10.11 -7.51
CA PHE A 45 -2.75 11.44 -6.99
C PHE A 45 -1.80 12.54 -7.48
N TYR A 46 -0.58 12.19 -7.88
CA TYR A 46 0.44 13.16 -8.25
C TYR A 46 0.72 13.13 -9.75
N LYS A 47 0.92 14.31 -10.33
CA LYS A 47 1.54 14.40 -11.65
C LYS A 47 3.06 14.23 -11.48
N ILE A 48 3.59 13.11 -11.94
CA ILE A 48 5.02 12.82 -11.90
C ILE A 48 5.70 13.53 -13.07
N GLU A 49 6.83 14.19 -12.80
CA GLU A 49 7.67 14.78 -13.83
C GLU A 49 8.41 13.68 -14.61
N GLU A 50 8.51 13.85 -15.93
CA GLU A 50 9.16 12.87 -16.81
C GLU A 50 10.61 12.65 -16.39
N GLY A 51 11.01 11.38 -16.25
CA GLY A 51 12.35 10.98 -15.81
C GLY A 51 12.52 10.85 -14.29
N PHE A 52 11.48 11.16 -13.50
CA PHE A 52 11.48 11.01 -12.04
C PHE A 52 10.62 9.83 -11.54
N GLU A 53 10.16 8.95 -12.43
CA GLU A 53 9.22 7.87 -12.11
C GLU A 53 9.79 6.91 -11.05
N ASP A 54 11.06 6.56 -11.16
CA ASP A 54 11.72 5.67 -10.19
C ASP A 54 11.90 6.33 -8.82
N LEU A 55 12.24 7.63 -8.80
CA LEU A 55 12.32 8.40 -7.57
C LEU A 55 10.96 8.52 -6.91
N ALA A 56 9.91 8.84 -7.69
CA ALA A 56 8.55 8.92 -7.20
C ALA A 56 8.10 7.58 -6.60
N ARG A 57 8.40 6.46 -7.26
CA ARG A 57 8.11 5.11 -6.74
C ARG A 57 8.85 4.84 -5.43
N GLN A 58 10.11 5.23 -5.30
CA GLN A 58 10.88 5.07 -4.06
C GLN A 58 10.31 5.92 -2.92
N VAL A 59 9.95 7.18 -3.21
CA VAL A 59 9.34 8.10 -2.24
C VAL A 59 8.00 7.57 -1.77
N ALA A 60 7.11 7.17 -2.70
CA ALA A 60 5.81 6.58 -2.35
C ALA A 60 5.98 5.34 -1.49
N ARG A 61 6.88 4.42 -1.86
CA ARG A 61 7.16 3.23 -1.05
C ARG A 61 7.60 3.57 0.37
N THR A 62 8.45 4.59 0.53
CA THR A 62 8.95 5.03 1.84
C THR A 62 7.84 5.69 2.66
N ALA A 63 7.04 6.54 2.03
CA ALA A 63 5.91 7.22 2.66
C ALA A 63 4.85 6.22 3.14
N CYS A 64 4.47 5.25 2.29
CA CYS A 64 3.50 4.22 2.67
C CYS A 64 3.98 3.39 3.87
N HIS A 65 5.26 3.03 3.96
CA HIS A 65 5.80 2.32 5.13
C HIS A 65 5.63 3.09 6.43
N LYS A 66 5.78 4.42 6.37
CA LYS A 66 5.55 5.30 7.52
C LYS A 66 4.07 5.42 7.85
N LEU A 67 3.23 5.66 6.85
CA LEU A 67 1.79 5.84 7.01
C LEU A 67 1.11 4.62 7.65
N VAL A 68 1.49 3.39 7.27
CA VAL A 68 0.92 2.18 7.88
C VAL A 68 1.21 2.12 9.39
N LYS A 69 2.41 2.51 9.81
CA LYS A 69 2.77 2.58 11.24
C LYS A 69 2.00 3.69 11.96
N ASP A 70 1.90 4.86 11.34
CA ASP A 70 1.24 6.03 11.93
C ASP A 70 -0.29 5.80 12.07
N MET A 71 -0.95 5.18 11.09
CA MET A 71 -2.39 4.85 11.17
C MET A 71 -2.75 3.98 12.36
N LEU A 72 -1.89 3.03 12.74
CA LEU A 72 -2.12 2.20 13.94
C LEU A 72 -1.91 2.99 15.22
N TYR A 73 -0.95 3.91 15.24
CA TYR A 73 -0.73 4.78 16.38
C TYR A 73 -1.93 5.71 16.59
N GLU A 74 -2.44 6.31 15.51
CA GLU A 74 -3.60 7.21 15.55
C GLU A 74 -4.91 6.47 15.84
N ALA A 75 -5.08 5.22 15.41
CA ALA A 75 -6.28 4.42 15.70
C ALA A 75 -6.39 3.92 17.16
N ARG A 76 -5.42 4.24 18.03
CA ARG A 76 -5.41 3.85 19.46
C ARG A 76 -6.09 4.86 20.38
N THR A 77 -6.56 6.00 19.87
CA THR A 77 -7.40 6.98 20.60
C THR A 77 -8.87 6.65 20.48
#